data_AF-A0A5N5SZ25-F1
#
_entry.id   AF-A0A5N5SZ25-F1
#
_cell.length_a   1.000
_cell.length_b   1.000
_cell.length_c   1.000
_cell.angle_alpha   90.00
_cell.angle_beta   90.00
_cell.angle_gamma   90.00
#
_symmetry.space_group_name_H-M   'P 1'
#
loop_
_entity.id
_entity.type
_entity.pdbx_description
1 polymer ?
#
loop_
_entity_poly.entity_id
_entity_poly.type
_entity_poly.pdbx_seq_one_letter_code
_entity_poly.pdbx_strand_id
1 'polypeptide(L)'
;QHLIEINDNENCLLMIYIFKPSFHYHVKEKILVSSDILCELLEVSINLILYTREVYPSRIFRRRKKYNIPVQMCVYPELSNYISDCIGSVKPILEKGEIEKLIIALLSKDRVVEKFVFDIKQEPVRPFDVKYGINTTFSIQIQVPEDYKQDVDMVMYFKHFLGLL
;
A
#
# COMPACT_ATOMS: atom_id res chain seq x y z
N GLN A 1 1.93 14.62 -13.53
CA GLN A 1 2.70 13.65 -12.72
C GLN A 1 2.83 14.26 -11.33
N HIS A 2 2.15 13.70 -10.33
CA HIS A 2 2.35 14.13 -8.95
C HIS A 2 3.35 13.15 -8.33
N LEU A 3 4.58 13.61 -8.15
CA LEU A 3 5.59 12.85 -7.43
C LEU A 3 5.50 13.28 -5.98
N ILE A 4 5.17 12.35 -5.09
CA ILE A 4 5.29 12.56 -3.65
C ILE A 4 6.57 11.86 -3.23
N GLU A 5 7.65 12.64 -3.22
CA GLU A 5 8.92 12.30 -2.62
C GLU A 5 8.78 12.48 -1.11
N ILE A 6 8.74 11.38 -0.35
CA ILE A 6 8.81 11.44 1.09
C ILE A 6 10.11 10.73 1.49
N ASN A 7 10.99 11.51 2.11
CA ASN A 7 12.35 11.12 2.45
C ASN A 7 12.45 10.99 3.97
N ASP A 8 12.75 9.79 4.46
CA ASP A 8 13.22 9.59 5.83
C ASP A 8 14.75 9.72 5.80
N ASN A 9 15.25 10.80 6.38
CA ASN A 9 16.57 11.38 6.14
C ASN A 9 17.77 10.49 6.53
N GLU A 10 17.59 9.25 7.01
CA GLU A 10 18.74 8.44 7.42
C GLU A 10 18.84 7.00 6.94
N ASN A 11 17.81 6.25 6.49
CA ASN A 11 18.06 4.85 6.09
C ASN A 11 17.16 4.17 5.04
N CYS A 12 16.01 4.72 4.62
CA CYS A 12 15.28 4.18 3.47
C CYS A 12 14.28 5.18 2.91
N LEU A 13 14.45 5.51 1.63
CA LEU A 13 13.57 6.42 0.90
C LEU A 13 12.31 5.64 0.49
N LEU A 14 11.15 5.94 1.09
CA LEU A 14 9.87 5.39 0.67
C LEU A 14 9.28 6.27 -0.44
N MET A 15 9.60 5.95 -1.69
CA MET A 15 9.13 6.75 -2.83
C MET A 15 7.75 6.29 -3.29
N ILE A 16 6.73 7.12 -3.03
CA ILE A 16 5.36 6.90 -3.51
C ILE A 16 5.19 7.58 -4.87
N TYR A 17 5.39 6.80 -5.95
CA TYR A 17 5.12 7.29 -7.31
C TYR A 17 3.63 7.19 -7.62
N ILE A 18 3.00 8.32 -7.96
CA ILE A 18 1.63 8.38 -8.47
C ILE A 18 1.68 8.63 -9.98
N PHE A 19 1.33 7.61 -10.76
CA PHE A 19 1.25 7.72 -12.23
C PHE A 19 -0.22 7.80 -12.69
N LYS A 20 -0.49 8.70 -13.65
CA LYS A 20 -1.70 8.69 -14.50
C LYS A 20 -1.28 8.39 -15.95
N PRO A 21 -1.15 7.11 -16.34
CA PRO A 21 -0.98 6.74 -17.74
C PRO A 21 -2.30 6.89 -18.52
N SER A 22 -2.26 7.52 -19.68
CA SER A 22 -3.27 7.23 -20.71
C SER A 22 -2.96 5.85 -21.29
N PHE A 23 -3.73 4.80 -20.94
CA PHE A 23 -4.08 3.59 -21.74
C PHE A 23 -4.45 2.38 -20.85
N HIS A 24 -5.48 1.63 -21.28
CA HIS A 24 -6.17 0.53 -20.58
C HIS A 24 -5.59 -0.86 -20.90
N TYR A 25 -5.33 -1.70 -19.88
CA TYR A 25 -5.10 -3.16 -20.05
C TYR A 25 -5.63 -4.05 -18.89
N HIS A 26 -5.72 -5.35 -19.22
CA HIS A 26 -6.60 -6.41 -18.71
C HIS A 26 -6.46 -6.89 -17.24
N VAL A 27 -7.59 -7.39 -16.75
CA VAL A 27 -7.94 -7.75 -15.36
C VAL A 27 -7.45 -9.13 -14.95
N LYS A 28 -6.94 -9.23 -13.72
CA LYS A 28 -6.91 -10.42 -12.87
C LYS A 28 -7.39 -10.00 -11.48
N GLU A 29 -8.51 -10.57 -11.06
CA GLU A 29 -9.27 -10.36 -9.80
C GLU A 29 -9.52 -8.90 -9.39
N LYS A 30 -10.81 -8.52 -9.33
CA LYS A 30 -11.28 -7.15 -9.12
C LYS A 30 -12.00 -7.07 -7.78
N ILE A 31 -11.41 -6.37 -6.82
CA ILE A 31 -11.95 -6.16 -5.48
C ILE A 31 -12.26 -4.69 -5.31
N LEU A 32 -13.49 -4.33 -4.93
CA LEU A 32 -13.92 -2.94 -4.76
C LEU A 32 -13.67 -2.50 -3.32
N VAL A 33 -12.87 -1.45 -3.12
CA VAL A 33 -12.59 -0.91 -1.78
C VAL A 33 -12.80 0.60 -1.72
N SER A 34 -13.06 1.12 -0.52
CA SER A 34 -13.04 2.57 -0.25
C SER A 34 -11.62 3.11 -0.11
N SER A 35 -11.46 4.43 -0.17
CA SER A 35 -10.17 5.10 0.07
C SER A 35 -9.59 4.78 1.45
N ASP A 36 -10.43 4.66 2.49
CA ASP A 36 -10.00 4.33 3.84
C ASP A 36 -9.38 2.93 3.92
N ILE A 37 -10.06 1.93 3.35
CA ILE A 37 -9.57 0.54 3.30
C ILE A 37 -8.24 0.46 2.55
N LEU A 38 -8.12 1.21 1.45
CA LEU A 38 -6.88 1.28 0.68
C LEU A 38 -5.75 1.95 1.47
N CYS A 39 -6.02 3.02 2.22
CA CYS A 39 -5.03 3.62 3.13
C CYS A 39 -4.55 2.62 4.18
N GLU A 40 -5.48 1.88 4.78
CA GLU A 40 -5.17 0.85 5.77
C GLU A 40 -4.34 -0.31 5.19
N LEU A 41 -4.63 -0.71 3.94
CA LEU A 41 -3.84 -1.69 3.21
C LEU A 41 -2.41 -1.20 3.00
N LEU A 42 -2.25 0.04 2.52
CA LEU A 42 -0.94 0.63 2.25
C LEU A 42 -0.10 0.75 3.52
N GLU A 43 -0.70 1.20 4.63
CA GLU A 43 -0.01 1.33 5.91
C GLU A 43 0.56 -0.02 6.39
N VAL A 44 -0.26 -1.07 6.37
CA VAL A 44 0.17 -2.41 6.78
C VAL A 44 1.20 -2.97 5.80
N SER A 45 1.01 -2.74 4.51
CA SER A 45 1.95 -3.18 3.46
C SER A 45 3.33 -2.57 3.67
N ILE A 46 3.42 -1.27 3.96
CA ILE A 46 4.70 -0.59 4.25
C ILE A 46 5.36 -1.23 5.48
N ASN A 47 4.63 -1.39 6.58
CA ASN A 47 5.18 -2.01 7.80
C ASN A 47 5.69 -3.44 7.54
N LEU A 48 4.95 -4.23 6.77
CA LEU A 48 5.30 -5.60 6.44
C LEU A 48 6.52 -5.66 5.52
N ILE A 49 6.61 -4.78 4.51
CA ILE A 49 7.77 -4.67 3.63
C ILE A 49 9.03 -4.34 4.45
N LEU A 50 8.95 -3.33 5.33
CA LEU A 50 10.08 -2.91 6.18
C LEU A 50 10.55 -4.04 7.12
N TYR A 51 9.61 -4.83 7.64
CA TYR A 51 9.89 -5.98 8.49
C TYR A 51 10.53 -7.14 7.71
N THR A 52 9.87 -7.61 6.65
CA THR A 52 10.31 -8.74 5.82
C THR A 52 11.68 -8.49 5.19
N ARG A 53 11.96 -7.24 4.81
CA ARG A 53 13.22 -6.86 4.18
C ARG A 53 14.31 -6.47 5.15
N GLU A 54 14.02 -6.59 6.44
CA GLU A 54 14.95 -6.29 7.53
C GLU A 54 15.56 -4.88 7.38
N VAL A 55 14.82 -3.96 6.74
CA VAL A 55 15.23 -2.57 6.55
C VAL A 55 15.41 -1.90 7.91
N TYR A 56 14.52 -2.25 8.84
CA TYR A 56 14.65 -1.90 10.23
C TYR A 56 14.74 -3.16 11.11
N PRO A 57 15.42 -3.08 12.26
CA PRO A 57 15.56 -4.22 13.17
C PRO A 57 14.20 -4.79 13.62
N SER A 58 14.02 -6.10 13.56
CA SER A 58 12.77 -6.78 13.96
C SER A 58 12.26 -6.42 15.36
N ARG A 59 13.15 -6.02 16.29
CA ARG A 59 12.82 -5.56 17.65
C ARG A 59 11.89 -4.35 17.72
N ILE A 60 11.84 -3.52 16.67
CA ILE A 60 10.95 -2.35 16.61
C ILE A 60 9.57 -2.69 16.05
N PHE A 61 9.36 -3.93 15.60
CA PHE A 61 8.07 -4.42 15.14
C PHE A 61 7.43 -5.29 16.20
N ARG A 62 6.10 -5.20 16.30
CA ARG A 62 5.30 -6.07 17.15
C ARG A 62 4.21 -6.72 16.33
N ARG A 63 3.98 -8.00 16.61
CA ARG A 63 2.85 -8.73 16.06
C ARG A 63 1.55 -8.13 16.58
N ARG A 64 0.72 -7.65 15.66
CA ARG A 64 -0.64 -7.17 15.89
C ARG A 64 -1.61 -8.03 15.09
N LYS A 65 -2.90 -7.86 15.34
CA LYS A 65 -3.95 -8.55 14.60
C LYS A 65 -4.83 -7.50 13.94
N LYS A 66 -4.89 -7.49 12.62
CA LYS A 66 -5.74 -6.57 11.84
C LYS A 66 -6.60 -7.41 10.90
N TYR A 67 -7.92 -7.23 10.96
CA TYR A 67 -8.90 -8.07 10.25
C TYR A 67 -8.72 -9.57 10.48
N ASN A 68 -8.44 -9.96 11.73
CA ASN A 68 -8.14 -11.34 12.13
C ASN A 68 -6.84 -11.92 11.55
N ILE A 69 -6.06 -11.14 10.78
CA ILE A 69 -4.78 -11.53 10.20
C ILE A 69 -3.64 -11.06 11.12
N PRO A 70 -2.66 -11.92 11.45
CA PRO A 70 -1.46 -11.48 12.15
C PRO A 70 -0.59 -10.62 11.22
N VAL A 71 -0.24 -9.42 11.68
CA VAL A 71 0.58 -8.45 10.92
C VAL A 71 1.70 -7.92 11.81
N GLN A 72 2.82 -7.53 11.21
CA GLN A 72 3.92 -6.87 11.91
C GLN A 72 3.74 -5.36 11.77
N MET A 73 3.67 -4.66 12.90
CA MET A 73 3.51 -3.20 12.94
C MET A 73 4.66 -2.57 13.71
N CYS A 74 5.23 -1.49 13.16
CA CYS A 74 6.21 -0.68 13.85
C CYS A 74 5.60 -0.10 15.13
N VAL A 75 6.35 -0.14 16.24
CA VAL A 75 5.98 0.54 17.49
C VAL A 75 6.92 1.69 17.83
N TYR A 76 7.91 1.96 16.96
CA TYR A 76 8.79 3.11 17.12
C TYR A 76 8.08 4.38 16.64
N PRO A 77 7.84 5.38 17.51
CA PRO A 77 6.98 6.51 17.18
C PRO A 77 7.43 7.28 15.94
N GLU A 78 8.73 7.49 15.76
CA GLU A 78 9.27 8.26 14.64
C GLU A 78 8.93 7.62 13.29
N LEU A 79 9.26 6.34 13.13
CA LEU A 79 8.94 5.60 11.91
C LEU A 79 7.43 5.39 11.74
N SER A 80 6.70 5.10 12.82
CA SER A 80 5.25 4.94 12.75
C SER A 80 4.56 6.22 12.30
N ASN A 81 4.94 7.37 12.85
CA ASN A 81 4.38 8.67 12.46
C ASN A 81 4.74 9.01 11.03
N TYR A 82 6.00 8.76 10.62
CA TYR A 82 6.42 8.94 9.24
C TYR A 82 5.53 8.15 8.26
N ILE A 83 5.28 6.86 8.54
CA ILE A 83 4.39 6.03 7.72
C ILE A 83 2.97 6.61 7.72
N SER A 84 2.42 6.99 8.88
CA SER A 84 1.09 7.59 8.98
C SER A 84 0.97 8.90 8.19
N ASP A 85 1.98 9.77 8.23
CA ASP A 85 2.03 11.03 7.48
C ASP A 85 2.11 10.78 5.97
N CYS A 86 2.85 9.75 5.55
CA CYS A 86 2.88 9.30 4.15
C CYS A 86 1.48 8.91 3.67
N ILE A 87 0.80 8.06 4.43
CA ILE A 87 -0.56 7.62 4.09
C ILE A 87 -1.55 8.79 4.12
N GLY A 88 -1.42 9.68 5.10
CA GLY A 88 -2.22 10.91 5.21
C GLY A 88 -2.09 11.81 3.99
N SER A 89 -0.90 11.87 3.40
CA SER A 89 -0.64 12.64 2.17
C SER A 89 -1.24 11.98 0.92
N VAL A 90 -1.34 10.65 0.89
CA VAL A 90 -1.91 9.87 -0.22
C VAL A 90 -3.44 9.87 -0.20
N LYS A 91 -4.06 9.84 0.98
CA LYS A 91 -5.52 9.80 1.18
C LYS A 91 -6.32 10.83 0.35
N PRO A 92 -6.02 12.14 0.37
CA PRO A 92 -6.80 13.12 -0.39
C PRO A 92 -6.68 12.92 -1.91
N ILE A 93 -5.60 12.29 -2.39
CA ILE A 93 -5.39 12.02 -3.81
C ILE A 93 -6.14 10.77 -4.24
N LEU A 94 -6.22 9.77 -3.34
CA LEU A 94 -7.10 8.61 -3.51
C LEU A 94 -8.56 9.07 -3.57
N GLU A 95 -9.01 9.92 -2.65
CA GLU A 95 -10.39 10.42 -2.62
C GLU A 95 -10.78 11.19 -3.88
N LYS A 96 -9.84 11.90 -4.50
CA LYS A 96 -10.05 12.58 -5.80
C LYS A 96 -10.07 11.62 -6.99
N GLY A 97 -9.68 10.35 -6.81
CA GLY A 97 -9.58 9.38 -7.89
C GLY A 97 -8.44 9.68 -8.87
N GLU A 98 -7.43 10.43 -8.43
CA GLU A 98 -6.35 10.89 -9.31
C GLU A 98 -5.15 9.92 -9.40
N ILE A 99 -5.27 8.73 -8.79
CA ILE A 99 -4.21 7.72 -8.71
C ILE A 99 -4.56 6.52 -9.58
N GLU A 100 -3.70 6.17 -10.53
CA GLU A 100 -3.81 4.89 -11.26
C GLU A 100 -2.77 3.85 -10.83
N LYS A 101 -1.65 4.32 -10.27
CA LYS A 101 -0.56 3.46 -9.82
C LYS A 101 0.10 4.10 -8.61
N LEU A 102 0.33 3.30 -7.58
CA LEU A 102 1.10 3.62 -6.40
C LEU A 102 2.29 2.65 -6.33
N ILE A 103 3.49 3.18 -6.15
CA ILE A 103 4.70 2.34 -6.03
C ILE A 103 5.27 2.54 -4.64
N ILE A 104 5.64 1.46 -3.96
CA ILE A 104 6.50 1.50 -2.77
C ILE A 104 7.87 1.03 -3.22
N ALA A 105 8.88 1.89 -3.19
CA ALA A 105 10.25 1.52 -3.54
C ALA A 105 11.15 1.48 -2.31
N LEU A 106 12.07 0.51 -2.27
CA LEU A 106 13.18 0.47 -1.33
C LEU A 106 14.44 0.95 -2.04
N LEU A 107 15.13 1.91 -1.42
CA LEU A 107 16.32 2.52 -1.99
C LEU A 107 17.57 2.22 -1.17
N SER A 108 18.68 1.97 -1.86
CA SER A 108 20.01 1.85 -1.27
C SER A 108 20.96 2.76 -2.03
N LYS A 109 21.61 3.70 -1.34
CA LYS A 109 22.52 4.70 -1.95
C LYS A 109 21.89 5.37 -3.18
N ASP A 110 20.66 5.85 -3.03
CA ASP A 110 19.86 6.52 -4.07
C ASP A 110 19.53 5.67 -5.30
N ARG A 111 19.68 4.34 -5.21
CA ARG A 111 19.26 3.40 -6.26
C ARG A 111 18.08 2.57 -5.78
N VAL A 112 17.06 2.46 -6.62
CA VAL A 112 15.93 1.56 -6.39
C VAL A 112 16.43 0.12 -6.42
N VAL A 113 16.38 -0.53 -5.26
CA VAL A 113 16.72 -1.96 -5.11
C VAL A 113 15.49 -2.79 -5.40
N GLU A 114 14.35 -2.42 -4.80
CA GLU A 114 13.09 -3.15 -4.91
C GLU A 114 11.91 -2.21 -5.07
N LYS A 115 10.85 -2.69 -5.72
CA LYS A 115 9.61 -1.95 -5.89
C LYS A 115 8.40 -2.88 -5.78
N PHE A 116 7.37 -2.37 -5.13
CA PHE A 116 6.05 -2.99 -5.01
C PHE A 116 5.07 -2.08 -5.70
N VAL A 117 4.34 -2.59 -6.67
CA VAL A 117 3.45 -1.78 -7.50
C VAL A 117 2.01 -2.13 -7.19
N PHE A 118 1.23 -1.12 -6.80
CA PHE A 118 -0.19 -1.18 -6.54
C PHE A 118 -0.88 -0.45 -7.71
N ASP A 119 -1.41 -1.21 -8.66
CA ASP A 119 -2.28 -0.68 -9.70
C ASP A 119 -3.65 -0.42 -9.09
N ILE A 120 -4.08 0.83 -9.06
CA ILE A 120 -5.34 1.28 -8.47
C ILE A 120 -6.20 1.80 -9.61
N LYS A 121 -7.42 1.31 -9.78
CA LYS A 121 -8.35 1.88 -10.76
C LYS A 121 -9.60 2.34 -10.06
N GLN A 122 -9.97 3.60 -10.23
CA GLN A 122 -11.25 4.09 -9.76
C GLN A 122 -12.36 3.44 -10.60
N GLU A 123 -13.34 2.89 -9.91
CA GLU A 123 -14.51 2.26 -10.49
C GLU A 123 -15.73 3.14 -10.27
N PRO A 124 -16.74 3.08 -11.15
CA PRO A 124 -17.98 3.77 -10.93
C PRO A 124 -18.65 3.22 -9.66
N VAL A 125 -18.97 4.13 -8.75
CA VAL A 125 -19.66 3.81 -7.49
C VAL A 125 -21.03 3.24 -7.83
N ARG A 126 -21.37 2.08 -7.28
CA ARG A 126 -22.67 1.47 -7.54
C ARG A 126 -23.74 2.20 -6.72
N PRO A 127 -25.00 2.27 -7.18
CA PRO A 127 -26.09 2.88 -6.40
C PRO A 127 -26.24 2.29 -4.99
N PHE A 128 -25.88 1.01 -4.82
CA PHE A 128 -25.85 0.35 -3.52
C PHE A 128 -24.75 0.91 -2.60
N ASP A 129 -23.56 1.20 -3.13
CA ASP A 129 -22.41 1.69 -2.36
C ASP A 129 -22.67 3.09 -1.79
N VAL A 130 -23.34 3.95 -2.59
CA VAL A 130 -23.79 5.29 -2.16
C VAL A 130 -24.70 5.21 -0.93
N LYS A 131 -25.55 4.18 -0.84
CA LYS A 131 -26.46 3.98 0.30
C LYS A 131 -25.70 3.72 1.62
N TYR A 132 -24.48 3.21 1.56
CA TYR A 132 -23.60 2.97 2.72
C TYR A 132 -22.57 4.08 2.92
N GLY A 133 -22.71 5.22 2.21
CA GLY A 133 -21.80 6.36 2.33
C GLY A 133 -20.47 6.16 1.62
N ILE A 134 -20.35 5.16 0.74
CA ILE A 134 -19.14 4.94 -0.05
C ILE A 134 -19.21 5.84 -1.29
N ASN A 135 -18.34 6.84 -1.32
CA ASN A 135 -18.30 7.86 -2.39
C ASN A 135 -17.26 7.55 -3.48
N THR A 136 -16.39 6.57 -3.24
CA THR A 136 -15.36 6.12 -4.18
C THR A 136 -15.14 4.62 -4.01
N THR A 137 -15.05 3.92 -5.13
CA THR A 137 -14.67 2.50 -5.16
C THR A 137 -13.45 2.32 -6.04
N PHE A 138 -12.51 1.49 -5.59
CA PHE A 138 -11.27 1.22 -6.31
C PHE A 138 -11.10 -0.27 -6.52
N SER A 139 -10.63 -0.67 -7.70
CA SER A 139 -10.03 -1.99 -7.90
C SER A 139 -8.53 -1.93 -7.73
N ILE A 140 -7.96 -2.87 -6.98
CA ILE A 140 -6.52 -2.93 -6.70
C ILE A 140 -5.92 -4.19 -7.28
N GLN A 141 -4.77 -4.07 -7.95
CA GLN A 141 -3.92 -5.18 -8.32
C GLN A 141 -2.52 -4.94 -7.77
N ILE A 142 -1.95 -5.96 -7.13
CA ILE A 142 -0.64 -5.85 -6.46
C ILE A 142 0.37 -6.68 -7.24
N GLN A 143 1.41 -6.03 -7.72
CA GLN A 143 2.57 -6.67 -8.32
C GLN A 143 3.69 -6.70 -7.28
N VAL A 144 3.98 -7.91 -6.79
CA VAL A 144 5.10 -8.19 -5.90
C VAL A 144 6.26 -8.81 -6.69
N PRO A 145 7.53 -8.57 -6.33
CA PRO A 145 8.66 -9.25 -6.96
C PRO A 145 8.55 -10.79 -6.81
N GLU A 146 9.08 -11.55 -7.77
CA GLU A 146 8.96 -13.03 -7.81
C GLU A 146 9.39 -13.71 -6.51
N ASP A 147 10.46 -13.20 -5.89
CA ASP A 147 11.04 -13.73 -4.66
C ASP A 147 10.06 -13.70 -3.47
N TYR A 148 9.03 -12.84 -3.52
CA TYR A 148 8.02 -12.69 -2.46
C TYR A 148 6.92 -13.74 -2.53
N LYS A 149 6.79 -14.50 -3.63
CA LYS A 149 5.81 -15.59 -3.68
C LYS A 149 6.05 -16.67 -2.62
N GLN A 150 7.28 -16.74 -2.08
CA GLN A 150 7.68 -17.69 -1.05
C GLN A 150 7.54 -17.11 0.38
N ASP A 151 7.37 -15.79 0.53
CA ASP A 151 7.12 -15.18 1.83
C ASP A 151 5.66 -15.43 2.24
N VAL A 152 5.51 -16.38 3.17
CA VAL A 152 4.20 -16.83 3.64
C VAL A 152 3.44 -15.71 4.32
N ASP A 153 4.09 -14.81 5.07
CA ASP A 153 3.40 -13.76 5.82
C ASP A 153 2.88 -12.67 4.89
N MET A 154 3.68 -12.25 3.90
CA MET A 154 3.26 -11.25 2.92
C MET A 154 2.21 -11.79 1.94
N VAL A 155 2.40 -13.01 1.43
CA VAL A 155 1.44 -13.66 0.54
C VAL A 155 0.14 -13.98 1.27
N MET A 156 0.22 -14.44 2.53
CA MET A 156 -0.97 -14.66 3.36
C MET A 156 -1.67 -13.35 3.66
N TYR A 157 -0.95 -12.28 4.01
CA TYR A 157 -1.57 -10.97 4.22
C TYR A 157 -2.28 -10.49 2.96
N PHE A 158 -1.63 -10.45 1.81
CA PHE A 158 -2.29 -9.99 0.59
C PHE A 158 -3.43 -10.90 0.16
N LYS A 159 -3.26 -12.23 0.17
CA LYS A 159 -4.34 -13.15 -0.19
C LYS A 159 -5.51 -13.10 0.78
N HIS A 160 -5.25 -13.02 2.08
CA HIS A 160 -6.30 -13.03 3.10
C HIS A 160 -6.98 -11.67 3.20
N PHE A 161 -6.24 -10.57 3.07
CA PHE A 161 -6.82 -9.22 3.00
C PHE A 161 -7.66 -9.05 1.74
N LEU A 162 -7.13 -9.44 0.56
CA LEU A 162 -7.89 -9.43 -0.68
C LEU A 162 -9.07 -10.42 -0.68
N GLY A 163 -8.95 -11.56 0.01
CA GLY A 163 -10.03 -12.55 0.14
C GLY A 163 -11.08 -12.24 1.20
N LEU A 164 -10.81 -11.29 2.11
CA LEU A 164 -11.77 -10.80 3.12
C LEU A 164 -12.58 -9.58 2.62
N LEU A 165 -12.14 -8.95 1.53
CA LEU A 165 -12.81 -7.83 0.86
C LEU A 165 -13.74 -8.32 -0.26
#